data_AF-Q46G02-F1
#
_entry.id   AF-Q46G02-F1
#
_cell.length_a   1.000
_cell.length_b   1.000
_cell.length_c   1.000
_cell.angle_alpha   90.00
_cell.angle_beta   90.00
_cell.angle_gamma   90.00
#
_symmetry.space_group_name_H-M   'P 1'
#
loop_
_entity.id
_entity.type
_entity.pdbx_description
1 polymer ?
#
loop_
_entity_poly.entity_id
_entity_poly.type
_entity_poly.pdbx_seq_one_letter_code
_entity_poly.pdbx_strand_id
1 'polypeptide(L)'
;MVTLEGNDLLEGTYYYPKPEPGEKIPILILNIRRLFAAWSPELKKTLYFEKKPEDENLKRVREINLLQVYDWLAGREGVIELTDPEFEQFMEVYEAFLEKLGEIQYLRRKKGRRTENIFELKESPYVIREVKKGPFSNNL
;
A
#
# COMPACT_ATOMS: atom_id res chain seq x y z
N MET A 1 -19.22 20.54 -3.13
CA MET A 1 -19.04 19.11 -2.86
C MET A 1 -18.52 18.50 -4.16
N VAL A 2 -17.21 18.31 -4.30
CA VAL A 2 -16.67 17.69 -5.51
C VAL A 2 -16.74 16.19 -5.29
N THR A 3 -17.84 15.60 -5.76
CA THR A 3 -17.92 14.18 -6.09
C THR A 3 -16.90 13.94 -7.20
N LEU A 4 -15.91 13.10 -6.92
CA LEU A 4 -15.03 12.56 -7.95
C LEU A 4 -15.87 11.57 -8.77
N GLU A 5 -16.58 12.08 -9.78
CA GLU A 5 -17.08 11.23 -10.85
C GLU A 5 -15.89 10.67 -11.60
N GLY A 6 -15.70 9.36 -11.48
CA GLY A 6 -14.68 8.59 -12.17
C GLY A 6 -13.97 7.62 -11.23
N ASN A 7 -14.57 6.45 -10.99
CA ASN A 7 -13.96 5.14 -10.68
C ASN A 7 -12.69 4.96 -9.81
N ASP A 8 -12.14 5.98 -9.13
CA ASP A 8 -10.72 5.95 -8.75
C ASP A 8 -10.42 6.33 -7.29
N LEU A 9 -11.32 6.03 -6.37
CA LEU A 9 -11.03 5.65 -4.98
C LEU A 9 -12.39 5.38 -4.34
N LEU A 10 -12.74 4.11 -4.23
CA LEU A 10 -14.06 3.63 -3.79
C LEU A 10 -14.57 4.47 -2.61
N GLU A 11 -15.71 5.12 -2.81
CA GLU A 11 -16.50 5.67 -1.72
C GLU A 11 -16.81 4.55 -0.73
N GLY A 12 -16.01 4.44 0.34
CA GLY A 12 -16.10 3.28 1.21
C GLY A 12 -15.31 3.45 2.49
N THR A 13 -15.75 2.70 3.51
CA THR A 13 -14.96 2.47 4.72
C THR A 13 -13.77 1.61 4.32
N TYR A 14 -12.59 2.21 4.21
CA TYR A 14 -11.39 1.45 3.86
C TYR A 14 -11.01 0.48 4.97
N TYR A 15 -10.65 -0.74 4.58
CA TYR A 15 -9.93 -1.63 5.49
C TYR A 15 -8.49 -1.14 5.61
N TYR A 16 -8.03 -0.95 6.84
CA TYR A 16 -6.65 -0.63 7.15
C TYR A 16 -6.04 -1.86 7.81
N PRO A 17 -5.13 -2.59 7.13
CA PRO A 17 -4.40 -3.68 7.76
C PRO A 17 -3.68 -3.15 9.01
N LYS A 18 -3.87 -3.83 10.13
CA LYS A 18 -3.26 -3.47 11.41
C LYS A 18 -2.64 -4.71 12.05
N PRO A 19 -1.51 -5.19 11.51
CA PRO A 19 -0.76 -6.29 12.12
C PRO A 19 -0.52 -6.01 13.61
N GLU A 20 -0.69 -7.04 14.43
CA GLU A 20 -0.30 -7.00 15.83
C GLU A 20 1.23 -6.84 15.97
N PRO A 21 1.74 -6.36 17.13
CA PRO A 21 3.18 -6.21 17.33
C PRO A 21 3.95 -7.52 17.08
N GLY A 22 4.82 -7.51 16.07
CA GLY A 22 5.60 -8.69 15.66
C GLY A 22 4.90 -9.59 14.64
N GLU A 23 3.62 -9.35 14.33
CA GLU A 23 2.92 -10.00 13.24
C GLU A 23 3.40 -9.44 11.90
N LYS A 24 3.60 -10.35 10.94
CA LYS A 24 3.93 -10.03 9.56
C LYS A 24 2.82 -10.52 8.67
N ILE A 25 2.22 -9.62 7.91
CA ILE A 25 1.20 -9.98 6.94
C ILE A 25 1.82 -9.96 5.54
N PRO A 26 1.71 -11.06 4.77
CA PRO A 26 2.02 -11.01 3.35
C PRO A 26 1.06 -10.04 2.66
N ILE A 27 1.59 -9.19 1.79
CA ILE A 27 0.77 -8.26 0.99
C ILE A 27 1.13 -8.34 -0.49
N LEU A 28 0.12 -8.16 -1.33
CA LEU A 28 0.29 -7.88 -2.76
C LEU A 28 0.01 -6.40 -3.01
N ILE A 29 0.88 -5.72 -3.75
CA ILE A 29 0.70 -4.32 -4.12
C ILE A 29 -0.23 -4.23 -5.32
N LEU A 30 -1.35 -3.53 -5.16
CA LEU A 30 -2.36 -3.33 -6.20
C LEU A 30 -2.21 -1.97 -6.88
N ASN A 31 -1.88 -0.94 -6.10
CA ASN A 31 -1.71 0.42 -6.62
C ASN A 31 -0.89 1.29 -5.64
N ILE A 32 -0.24 2.32 -6.17
CA ILE A 32 0.51 3.32 -5.42
C ILE A 32 0.05 4.69 -5.91
N ARG A 33 -0.43 5.54 -4.99
CA ARG A 33 -0.91 6.90 -5.34
C ARG A 33 -0.38 7.94 -4.37
N ARG A 34 0.02 9.10 -4.89
CA ARG A 34 0.33 10.29 -4.09
C ARG A 34 -0.90 11.19 -4.05
N LEU A 35 -1.40 11.48 -2.86
CA LEU A 35 -2.71 12.11 -2.65
C LEU A 35 -2.67 13.07 -1.46
N PHE A 36 -3.70 13.90 -1.33
CA PHE A 36 -4.01 14.65 -0.13
C PHE A 36 -5.02 13.88 0.72
N ALA A 37 -4.68 13.63 1.99
CA ALA A 37 -5.58 13.10 2.99
C ALA A 37 -6.08 14.22 3.90
N ALA A 38 -7.39 14.25 4.18
CA ALA A 38 -7.97 15.19 5.14
C ALA A 38 -9.05 14.53 5.98
N TRP A 39 -9.13 14.88 7.26
CA TRP A 39 -10.17 14.41 8.15
C TRP A 39 -11.44 15.25 8.00
N SER A 40 -12.56 14.61 7.66
CA SER A 40 -13.88 15.24 7.69
C SER A 40 -14.49 15.08 9.09
N PRO A 41 -14.68 16.17 9.86
CA PRO A 41 -15.37 16.10 11.14
C PRO A 41 -16.83 15.67 11.02
N GLU A 42 -17.49 16.06 9.93
CA GLU A 42 -18.88 15.74 9.61
C GLU A 42 -19.06 14.24 9.36
N LEU A 43 -18.25 13.66 8.47
CA LEU A 43 -18.34 12.24 8.10
C LEU A 43 -17.58 11.32 9.06
N LYS A 44 -16.82 11.88 10.01
CA LYS A 44 -15.94 11.16 10.95
C LYS A 44 -15.04 10.14 10.25
N LYS A 45 -14.48 10.51 9.10
CA LYS A 45 -13.56 9.68 8.32
C LYS A 45 -12.50 10.52 7.60
N THR A 46 -11.41 9.87 7.21
CA THR A 46 -10.42 10.44 6.29
C THR A 46 -10.96 10.38 4.87
N LEU A 47 -10.80 11.47 4.13
CA LEU A 47 -11.09 11.61 2.71
C LEU A 47 -9.77 11.79 1.96
N TYR A 48 -9.72 11.28 0.73
CA TYR A 48 -8.55 11.35 -0.14
C TYR A 48 -8.87 12.18 -1.38
N PHE A 49 -7.92 13.01 -1.81
CA PHE A 49 -8.07 13.94 -2.92
C PHE A 49 -6.81 13.95 -3.78
N GLU A 50 -6.95 14.01 -5.09
CA GLU A 50 -5.80 14.15 -6.01
C GLU A 50 -5.17 15.55 -5.95
N LYS A 51 -6.00 16.56 -5.66
CA LYS A 51 -5.57 17.95 -5.51
C LYS A 51 -5.84 18.40 -4.08
N LYS A 52 -5.06 19.37 -3.61
CA LYS A 52 -5.24 19.94 -2.27
C LYS A 52 -6.68 20.47 -2.13
N PRO A 53 -7.46 20.00 -1.15
CA PRO A 53 -8.82 20.49 -0.97
C PRO A 53 -8.81 21.91 -0.41
N GLU A 54 -9.74 22.74 -0.87
CA GLU A 54 -9.92 24.14 -0.45
C GLU A 54 -10.97 24.30 0.67
N ASP A 55 -11.65 23.22 1.06
CA ASP A 55 -12.68 23.24 2.10
C ASP A 55 -12.07 23.46 3.49
N GLU A 56 -12.36 24.62 4.09
CA GLU A 56 -11.88 25.01 5.42
C GLU A 56 -12.42 24.13 6.56
N ASN A 57 -13.50 23.37 6.34
CA ASN A 57 -14.04 22.47 7.34
C ASN A 57 -13.23 21.18 7.49
N LEU A 58 -12.40 20.85 6.49
CA LEU A 58 -11.52 19.70 6.53
C LEU A 58 -10.32 19.97 7.43
N LYS A 59 -10.01 19.00 8.29
CA LYS A 59 -8.91 19.12 9.25
C LYS A 59 -7.73 18.26 8.83
N ARG A 60 -6.52 18.67 9.25
CA ARG A 60 -5.29 17.87 9.08
C ARG A 60 -5.00 17.50 7.63
N VAL A 61 -5.22 18.45 6.72
CA VAL A 61 -4.87 18.31 5.31
C VAL A 61 -3.37 18.07 5.21
N ARG A 62 -2.99 16.93 4.63
CA ARG A 62 -1.59 16.52 4.46
C ARG A 62 -1.45 15.74 3.16
N GLU A 63 -0.30 15.85 2.53
CA GLU A 63 0.07 14.97 1.43
C GLU A 63 0.53 13.61 1.98
N ILE A 64 0.20 12.52 1.29
CA ILE A 64 0.52 11.15 1.68
C ILE A 64 0.87 10.30 0.46
N ASN A 65 1.57 9.20 0.70
CA ASN A 65 1.66 8.08 -0.23
C ASN A 65 0.67 7.00 0.24
N LEU A 66 -0.31 6.66 -0.59
CA LEU A 66 -1.33 5.66 -0.31
C LEU A 66 -1.02 4.39 -1.09
N LEU A 67 -0.75 3.31 -0.37
CA LEU A 67 -0.65 1.98 -0.95
C LEU A 67 -2.01 1.30 -0.91
N GLN A 68 -2.49 0.82 -2.06
CA GLN A 68 -3.58 -0.15 -2.14
C GLN A 68 -2.96 -1.55 -2.18
N VAL A 69 -3.40 -2.41 -1.27
CA VAL A 69 -2.81 -3.73 -1.06
C VAL A 69 -3.88 -4.80 -0.93
N TYR A 70 -3.56 -6.02 -1.31
CA TYR A 70 -4.32 -7.20 -0.91
C TYR A 70 -3.65 -7.82 0.32
N ASP A 71 -4.39 -7.90 1.43
CA ASP A 71 -3.97 -8.56 2.66
C ASP A 71 -4.27 -10.05 2.55
N TRP A 72 -3.22 -10.87 2.43
CA TRP A 72 -3.38 -12.32 2.25
C TRP A 72 -3.94 -13.04 3.48
N LEU A 73 -3.74 -12.51 4.69
CA LEU A 73 -4.29 -13.13 5.90
C LEU A 73 -5.76 -12.78 6.09
N ALA A 74 -6.15 -11.55 5.79
CA ALA A 74 -7.54 -11.11 5.88
C ALA A 74 -8.37 -11.46 4.63
N GLY A 75 -7.73 -11.84 3.52
CA GLY A 75 -8.38 -12.22 2.26
C GLY A 75 -9.16 -11.07 1.61
N ARG A 76 -8.66 -9.83 1.72
CA ARG A 76 -9.34 -8.64 1.19
C ARG A 76 -8.38 -7.50 0.87
N GLU A 77 -8.85 -6.58 0.04
CA GLU A 77 -8.15 -5.33 -0.24
C GLU A 77 -8.17 -4.37 0.95
N GLY A 78 -7.10 -3.60 1.10
CA GLY A 78 -6.95 -2.57 2.12
C GLY A 78 -6.02 -1.46 1.66
N VAL A 79 -5.88 -0.45 2.52
CA VAL A 79 -5.02 0.70 2.26
C VAL A 79 -4.04 0.95 3.40
N ILE A 80 -2.83 1.37 3.05
CA ILE A 80 -1.78 1.75 4.00
C ILE A 80 -1.32 3.16 3.65
N GLU A 81 -1.48 4.10 4.59
CA GLU A 81 -0.94 5.45 4.47
C GLU A 81 0.51 5.46 4.92
N LEU A 82 1.40 5.98 4.08
CA LEU A 82 2.83 6.11 4.34
C LEU A 82 3.24 7.58 4.37
N THR A 83 4.11 7.90 5.32
CA THR A 83 4.95 9.10 5.29
C THR A 83 6.05 8.97 4.25
N ASP A 84 6.68 10.08 3.85
CA ASP A 84 7.77 10.02 2.85
C ASP A 84 8.91 9.07 3.24
N PRO A 85 9.42 9.06 4.50
CA PRO A 85 10.47 8.10 4.89
C PRO A 85 10.00 6.64 4.87
N GLU A 86 8.73 6.37 5.19
CA GLU A 86 8.18 5.02 5.10
C GLU A 86 7.98 4.59 3.65
N PHE A 87 7.64 5.54 2.77
CA PHE A 87 7.51 5.28 1.34
C PHE A 87 8.87 5.02 0.69
N GLU A 88 9.91 5.77 1.04
CA GLU A 88 11.29 5.49 0.61
C GLU A 88 11.72 4.08 1.02
N GLN A 89 11.51 3.70 2.28
CA GLN A 89 11.80 2.34 2.77
C GLN A 89 11.00 1.26 2.02
N PHE A 90 9.73 1.52 1.74
CA PHE A 90 8.89 0.63 0.95
C PHE A 90 9.42 0.46 -0.47
N MET A 91 9.83 1.55 -1.14
CA MET A 91 10.34 1.50 -2.51
C MET A 91 11.62 0.68 -2.62
N GLU A 92 12.54 0.77 -1.65
CA GLU A 92 13.74 -0.09 -1.60
C GLU A 92 13.36 -1.58 -1.57
N VAL A 93 12.34 -1.94 -0.78
CA VAL A 93 11.85 -3.33 -0.68
C VAL A 93 11.12 -3.74 -1.96
N TYR A 94 10.34 -2.85 -2.55
CA TYR A 94 9.60 -3.10 -3.77
C TYR A 94 10.54 -3.32 -4.97
N GLU A 95 11.59 -2.53 -5.10
CA GLU A 95 12.63 -2.73 -6.11
C GLU A 95 13.35 -4.08 -5.92
N ALA A 96 13.75 -4.40 -4.69
CA ALA A 96 14.33 -5.71 -4.38
C ALA A 96 13.36 -6.88 -4.69
N PHE A 97 12.06 -6.68 -4.46
CA PHE A 97 11.03 -7.66 -4.80
C PHE A 97 10.95 -7.88 -6.31
N LEU A 98 11.02 -6.83 -7.12
CA LEU A 98 11.00 -6.94 -8.58
C LEU A 98 12.23 -7.70 -9.12
N GLU A 99 13.39 -7.54 -8.48
CA GLU A 99 14.63 -8.21 -8.89
C GLU A 99 14.71 -9.67 -8.42
N LYS A 100 14.43 -9.90 -7.14
CA LYS A 100 14.70 -11.19 -6.48
C LYS A 100 13.48 -12.10 -6.41
N LEU A 101 12.29 -11.53 -6.61
CA LEU A 101 10.99 -12.16 -6.36
C LEU A 101 10.84 -12.62 -4.90
N GLY A 102 9.63 -13.05 -4.55
CA GLY A 102 9.31 -13.51 -3.21
C GLY A 102 7.99 -12.96 -2.72
N GLU A 103 7.98 -12.51 -1.47
CA GLU A 103 6.80 -12.00 -0.78
C GLU A 103 7.17 -10.73 0.00
N ILE A 104 6.42 -9.65 -0.22
CA ILE A 104 6.51 -8.45 0.60
C ILE A 104 5.70 -8.68 1.86
N GLN A 105 6.35 -8.55 3.02
CA GLN A 105 5.73 -8.68 4.33
C GLN A 105 5.59 -7.31 4.98
N TYR A 106 4.36 -6.95 5.35
CA TYR A 106 4.06 -5.73 6.09
C TYR A 106 3.96 -6.02 7.58
N LEU A 107 4.59 -5.17 8.38
CA LEU A 107 4.49 -5.18 9.83
C LEU A 107 4.45 -3.76 10.39
N ARG A 108 4.07 -3.66 11.67
CA ARG A 108 4.02 -2.40 12.39
C ARG A 108 4.98 -2.42 13.56
N ARG A 109 5.88 -1.44 13.63
CA ARG A 109 6.85 -1.32 14.72
C ARG A 109 6.55 -0.10 15.58
N LYS A 110 6.42 -0.31 16.89
CA LYS A 110 6.26 0.80 17.84
C LYS A 110 7.61 1.46 18.10
N LYS A 111 7.71 2.77 17.88
CA LYS A 111 8.89 3.59 18.18
C LYS A 111 8.46 4.77 19.05
N GLY A 112 8.68 4.62 20.35
CA GLY A 112 8.18 5.57 21.36
C GLY A 112 6.65 5.67 21.34
N ARG A 113 6.13 6.87 21.04
CA ARG A 113 4.68 7.14 20.98
C ARG A 113 4.07 6.91 19.59
N ARG A 114 4.89 6.67 18.56
CA ARG A 114 4.44 6.48 17.18
C ARG A 114 4.58 5.02 16.77
N THR A 115 3.78 4.62 15.80
CA THR A 115 3.91 3.33 15.13
C THR A 115 4.38 3.62 13.71
N GLU A 116 5.47 2.98 13.32
CA GLU A 116 6.03 3.04 11.96
C GLU A 116 5.50 1.83 11.16
N ASN A 117 5.18 2.08 9.90
CA ASN A 117 4.96 1.05 8.88
C ASN A 117 6.32 0.54 8.40
N ILE A 118 6.52 -0.78 8.39
CA ILE A 118 7.76 -1.40 7.93
C ILE A 118 7.42 -2.51 6.94
N PHE A 119 8.22 -2.60 5.89
CA PHE A 119 8.12 -3.63 4.86
C PHE A 119 9.41 -4.44 4.82
N GLU A 120 9.28 -5.74 4.59
CA GLU A 120 10.42 -6.65 4.45
C GLU A 120 10.21 -7.57 3.25
N LEU A 121 11.28 -7.90 2.52
CA LEU A 121 11.22 -8.91 1.48
C LEU A 121 11.57 -10.28 2.07
N LYS A 122 10.66 -11.23 1.94
CA LYS A 122 10.96 -12.65 2.09
C LYS A 122 11.25 -13.21 0.70
N GLU A 123 12.53 -13.36 0.38
CA GLU A 123 12.98 -13.86 -0.92
C GLU A 123 12.45 -15.27 -1.20
N SER A 124 12.13 -15.52 -2.47
CA SER A 124 11.72 -16.83 -2.92
C SER A 124 12.91 -17.80 -2.86
N PRO A 125 12.76 -19.04 -2.33
CA PRO A 125 13.80 -20.04 -2.40
C PRO A 125 14.00 -20.59 -3.82
N TYR A 126 13.11 -20.26 -4.75
CA TYR A 126 13.15 -20.77 -6.12
C TYR A 126 14.14 -19.96 -6.96
N VAL A 127 15.21 -20.63 -7.41
CA VAL A 127 16.13 -20.09 -8.41
C VAL A 127 15.40 -19.96 -9.74
N ILE A 128 15.29 -18.74 -10.26
CA ILE A 128 14.82 -18.50 -11.62
C ILE A 128 15.83 -19.14 -12.57
N ARG A 129 15.47 -20.28 -13.16
CA ARG A 129 16.24 -20.86 -14.25
C ARG A 129 15.70 -20.30 -15.54
N GLU A 130 16.58 -19.73 -16.35
CA GLU A 130 16.26 -19.34 -17.71
C GLU A 130 15.81 -20.60 -18.47
N VAL A 131 14.50 -20.71 -18.74
CA VAL A 131 13.96 -21.85 -19.48
C VAL A 131 14.26 -21.59 -20.95
N LYS A 132 15.30 -22.26 -21.48
CA LYS A 132 15.55 -22.27 -22.92
C LYS A 132 14.30 -22.76 -23.64
N LYS A 133 13.90 -22.06 -24.70
CA LYS A 133 12.81 -22.47 -25.59
C LYS A 133 12.99 -23.94 -25.98
N GLY A 134 12.09 -24.79 -25.49
CA GLY A 134 12.04 -26.20 -25.86
C GLY A 134 11.53 -26.38 -27.29
N PRO A 135 11.70 -27.56 -27.90
CA PRO A 135 11.27 -27.81 -29.29
C PRO A 135 9.77 -27.61 -29.55
N PHE A 136 8.95 -27.46 -28.51
CA PHE A 136 7.50 -27.25 -28.58
C PHE A 136 7.05 -25.79 -28.36
N SER A 137 7.97 -24.85 -28.13
CA SER A 137 7.62 -23.44 -27.80
C SER A 137 7.19 -22.59 -29.02
N ASN A 138 7.03 -23.18 -30.20
CA ASN A 138 6.69 -22.47 -31.44
C ASN A 138 5.25 -22.75 -31.95
N ASN A 139 4.40 -23.42 -31.16
CA ASN A 139 3.05 -23.82 -31.60
C ASN A 139 1.90 -23.04 -30.91
N LEU A 140 2.14 -21.81 -30.48
CA LEU A 140 1.10 -20.92 -29.93
C LEU A 140 1.16 -19.55 -30.62
#